data_AF-R6Q679-F1
#
_entry.id   AF-R6Q679-F1
#
_cell.length_a   1.000
_cell.length_b   1.000
_cell.length_c   1.000
_cell.angle_alpha   90.00
_cell.angle_beta   90.00
_cell.angle_gamma   90.00
#
_symmetry.space_group_name_H-M   'P 1'
#
loop_
_entity.id
_entity.type
_entity.pdbx_description
1 polymer ?
#
loop_
_entity_poly.entity_id
_entity_poly.type
_entity_poly.pdbx_seq_one_letter_code
_entity_poly.pdbx_strand_id
1 'polypeptide(L)' 'MAKGLAKGLEKGREEGMEKEKISTARRLLSMGLSEEQVSTATELSLEEIQKLIQIE' A
#
# COMPACT_ATOMS: atom_id res chain seq x y z
N MET A 1 -12.26 3.59 29.19
CA MET A 1 -12.92 3.95 27.91
C MET A 1 -11.95 4.52 26.87
N ALA A 2 -10.93 5.31 27.24
CA ALA A 2 -9.96 5.88 26.29
C ALA A 2 -9.08 4.86 25.51
N LYS A 3 -8.70 3.73 26.13
CA LYS A 3 -7.80 2.74 25.50
C LYS A 3 -8.40 2.03 24.28
N GLY A 4 -9.73 1.84 24.25
CA GLY A 4 -10.42 1.17 23.14
C GLY A 4 -10.48 2.02 21.87
N LEU A 5 -10.75 3.32 22.03
CA LEU A 5 -10.75 4.27 20.89
C LEU A 5 -9.36 4.44 20.29
N ALA A 6 -8.32 4.56 21.12
CA ALA A 6 -6.95 4.71 20.63
C ALA A 6 -6.52 3.53 19.75
N LYS A 7 -6.78 2.30 20.21
CA LYS A 7 -6.47 1.08 19.45
C LYS A 7 -7.29 0.96 18.15
N GLY A 8 -8.56 1.38 18.18
CA GLY A 8 -9.40 1.40 16.99
C GLY A 8 -8.94 2.42 15.94
N LEU A 9 -8.54 3.61 16.39
CA LEU A 9 -8.02 4.68 15.51
C LEU A 9 -6.68 4.28 14.89
N GLU A 10 -5.78 3.69 15.67
CA GLU A 10 -4.48 3.20 15.20
C GLU A 10 -4.65 2.12 14.11
N LYS A 11 -5.49 1.11 14.36
CA LYS A 11 -5.80 0.04 13.39
C LYS A 11 -6.44 0.60 12.11
N GLY A 12 -7.39 1.52 12.24
CA GLY A 12 -8.04 2.16 11.10
C GLY A 12 -7.07 3.00 10.26
N ARG A 13 -6.11 3.68 10.92
CA ARG A 13 -5.06 4.45 10.24
C ARG A 13 -4.11 3.53 9.48
N GLU A 14 -3.67 2.44 10.08
CA GLU A 14 -2.78 1.45 9.47
C GLU A 14 -3.44 0.79 8.24
N GLU A 15 -4.69 0.32 8.38
CA GLU A 15 -5.45 -0.27 7.27
C GLU A 15 -5.70 0.73 6.13
N GLY A 16 -5.92 2.02 6.46
CA GLY A 16 -6.08 3.09 5.48
C GLY A 16 -4.79 3.36 4.70
N MET A 17 -3.66 3.48 5.41
CA MET A 17 -2.35 3.70 4.78
C MET A 17 -1.96 2.54 3.86
N GLU A 18 -2.22 1.31 4.25
CA GLU A 18 -1.85 0.15 3.43
C GLU A 18 -2.69 0.05 2.14
N LYS A 19 -4.00 0.29 2.23
CA LYS A 19 -4.87 0.38 1.05
C LYS A 19 -4.45 1.51 0.10
N GLU A 20 -4.02 2.64 0.64
CA GLU A 20 -3.56 3.79 -0.16
C GLU A 20 -2.25 3.47 -0.90
N LYS A 21 -1.28 2.83 -0.24
CA LYS A 21 -0.03 2.39 -0.86
C LYS A 21 -0.28 1.45 -2.04
N ILE A 22 -1.17 0.47 -1.87
CA ILE A 22 -1.55 -0.47 -2.93
C ILE A 22 -2.25 0.24 -4.10
N SER A 23 -3.20 1.14 -3.82
CA SER A 23 -3.90 1.90 -4.87
C SER A 23 -2.93 2.79 -5.67
N THR A 24 -2.00 3.43 -4.97
CA THR A 24 -0.95 4.24 -5.60
C THR A 24 -0.02 3.37 -6.44
N ALA A 25 0.41 2.21 -5.94
CA ALA A 25 1.25 1.29 -6.70
C ALA A 25 0.60 0.86 -8.02
N ARG A 26 -0.69 0.45 -7.98
CA ARG A 26 -1.45 0.08 -9.18
C ARG A 26 -1.56 1.23 -10.18
N ARG A 27 -1.79 2.46 -9.70
CA ARG A 27 -1.84 3.65 -10.57
C ARG A 27 -0.49 3.94 -11.22
N LEU A 28 0.61 3.80 -10.51
CA LEU A 28 1.94 4.05 -11.07
C LEU A 28 2.34 2.97 -12.07
N LEU A 29 2.02 1.70 -11.79
CA LEU A 29 2.22 0.60 -12.74
C LEU A 29 1.42 0.82 -14.03
N SER A 30 0.15 1.25 -13.93
CA SER A 30 -0.67 1.52 -15.12
C SER A 30 -0.21 2.73 -15.92
N MET A 31 0.57 3.64 -15.32
CA MET A 31 1.28 4.72 -15.99
C MET A 31 2.58 4.28 -16.66
N GLY A 32 2.97 3.01 -16.54
CA GLY A 32 4.14 2.41 -17.19
C GLY A 32 5.45 2.55 -16.42
N LEU A 33 5.40 2.88 -15.12
CA LEU A 33 6.60 2.91 -14.28
C LEU A 33 7.07 1.47 -13.98
N SER A 34 8.39 1.29 -13.80
CA SER A 34 8.97 -0.01 -13.46
C SER A 34 8.66 -0.42 -12.03
N GLU A 35 8.69 -1.74 -11.74
CA GLU A 35 8.48 -2.27 -10.39
C GLU A 35 9.40 -1.61 -9.34
N GLU A 36 10.66 -1.34 -9.69
CA GLU A 36 11.64 -0.65 -8.82
C GLU A 36 11.25 0.80 -8.52
N GLN A 37 10.77 1.54 -9.53
CA GLN A 37 10.30 2.91 -9.36
C GLN A 37 9.03 2.95 -8.49
N VAL A 38 8.13 1.99 -8.70
CA VAL A 38 6.88 1.89 -7.93
C VAL A 38 7.16 1.48 -6.49
N SER A 39 8.06 0.52 -6.28
CA SER A 39 8.54 0.11 -4.95
C SER A 39 9.12 1.30 -4.18
N THR A 40 9.99 2.08 -4.84
CA THR A 40 10.58 3.29 -4.24
C THR A 40 9.52 4.34 -3.90
N ALA A 41 8.55 4.58 -4.78
CA ALA A 41 7.54 5.62 -4.61
C ALA A 41 6.45 5.28 -3.57
N THR A 42 6.21 3.99 -3.32
CA THR A 42 5.15 3.52 -2.41
C THR A 42 5.66 2.91 -1.12
N GLU A 43 6.99 2.75 -1.02
CA GLU A 43 7.68 2.05 0.06
C GLU A 43 7.20 0.59 0.23
N LEU A 44 6.62 0.00 -0.81
CA LEU A 44 6.32 -1.42 -0.87
C LEU A 44 7.54 -2.17 -1.35
N SER A 45 7.75 -3.37 -0.86
CA SER A 45 8.79 -4.27 -1.37
C SER A 45 8.50 -4.69 -2.82
N LEU A 46 9.55 -5.05 -3.56
CA LEU A 46 9.38 -5.61 -4.90
C LEU A 46 8.49 -6.86 -4.91
N GLU A 47 8.56 -7.69 -3.87
CA GLU A 47 7.70 -8.87 -3.73
C GLU A 47 6.22 -8.49 -3.61
N GLU A 48 5.89 -7.46 -2.83
CA GLU A 48 4.53 -6.93 -2.73
C GLU A 48 4.06 -6.37 -4.06
N ILE A 49 4.90 -5.61 -4.76
CA ILE A 49 4.59 -5.08 -6.09
C ILE A 49 4.31 -6.22 -7.08
N GLN A 50 5.15 -7.27 -7.11
CA GLN A 50 4.96 -8.44 -7.98
C GLN A 50 3.65 -9.17 -7.69
N LYS A 51 3.27 -9.31 -6.42
CA LYS A 51 1.97 -9.88 -6.03
C LYS A 51 0.80 -9.05 -6.57
N LEU A 52 0.91 -7.73 -6.67
CA LEU A 52 -0.17 -6.89 -7.20
C LEU A 52 -0.44 -7.15 -8.69
N ILE A 53 0.60 -7.51 -9.45
CA ILE A 53 0.56 -7.77 -10.90
C ILE A 53 0.09 -9.21 -11.18
N GLN A 54 0.44 -10.17 -10.33
CA GLN A 54 0.05 -11.58 -10.48
C GLN A 54 -1.43 -11.88 -10.18
N ILE A 55 -2.17 -10.89 -9.65
CA ILE A 55 -3.59 -11.04 -9.26
C ILE A 55 -4.55 -10.67 -10.42
N GLU A 56 -4.04 -10.25 -11.58
CA GLU A 56 -4.84 -9.97 -12.79
C GLU A 56 -5.03 -11.18 -13.71
#